data_AF-A0A818T100-F1
#
_entry.id   AF-A0A818T100-F1
#
_cell.length_a   1.000
_cell.length_b   1.000
_cell.length_c   1.000
_cell.angle_alpha   90.00
_cell.angle_beta   90.00
_cell.angle_gamma   90.00
#
_symmetry.space_group_name_H-M   'P 1'
#
loop_
_entity.id
_entity.type
_entity.pdbx_description
1 polymer ?
#
loop_
_entity_poly.entity_id
_entity_poly.type
_entity_poly.pdbx_seq_one_letter_code
_entity_poly.pdbx_strand_id
1 'polypeptide(L)'
;MSHPLAHETNLVTVYGCLCSPHHGISISMEYVSKSLLTAAFANNSTIASNLSIRERLHIALGMTKGLNKLHLVQLTHPDFKPENVLLSRLFNGNYMPKVADFGVSFQLIITSAKFVKKSRDTADYDAPEVAVDNKIPSVNSHIYALVFTLSELLPA
;
A
#
# COMPACT_ATOMS: atom_id res chain seq x y z
N MET A 1 -1.22 16.36 23.78
CA MET A 1 -1.63 15.00 24.17
C MET A 1 -2.61 14.50 23.11
N SER A 2 -2.15 13.70 22.15
CA SER A 2 -2.99 13.15 21.07
C SER A 2 -3.24 11.67 21.32
N HIS A 3 -4.52 11.28 21.24
CA HIS A 3 -5.06 9.98 21.67
C HIS A 3 -4.47 8.75 20.93
N PRO A 4 -4.45 7.56 21.57
CA PRO A 4 -3.67 6.37 21.16
C PRO A 4 -4.24 5.52 20.00
N LEU A 5 -5.25 5.99 19.25
CA LEU A 5 -5.98 5.14 18.29
C LEU A 5 -5.60 5.36 16.82
N ALA A 6 -4.81 6.40 16.52
CA ALA A 6 -4.44 6.73 15.13
C ALA A 6 -3.49 5.70 14.48
N HIS A 7 -2.87 4.80 15.25
CA HIS A 7 -1.82 3.91 14.75
C HIS A 7 -2.27 2.47 14.46
N GLU A 8 -3.52 2.10 14.79
CA GLU A 8 -4.01 0.71 14.65
C GLU A 8 -4.80 0.44 13.36
N THR A 9 -4.41 1.08 12.26
CA THR A 9 -4.97 0.74 10.94
C THR A 9 -3.87 0.22 10.02
N ASN A 10 -4.25 -0.71 9.14
CA ASN A 10 -3.43 -1.19 8.04
C ASN A 10 -3.38 -0.20 6.86
N LEU A 11 -3.66 1.07 7.11
CA LEU A 11 -3.50 2.18 6.18
C LEU A 11 -2.50 3.16 6.79
N VAL A 12 -1.70 3.81 5.96
CA VAL A 12 -0.93 4.99 6.39
C VAL A 12 -1.90 6.12 6.68
N THR A 13 -1.76 6.73 7.85
CA THR A 13 -2.61 7.86 8.24
C THR A 13 -2.16 9.12 7.51
N VAL A 14 -3.09 9.81 6.86
CA VAL A 14 -2.87 11.16 6.31
C VAL A 14 -3.37 12.17 7.33
N TYR A 15 -2.50 13.06 7.80
CA TYR A 15 -2.83 14.09 8.77
C TYR A 15 -3.40 15.36 8.13
N GLY A 16 -3.07 15.61 6.86
CA GLY A 16 -3.61 16.73 6.10
C GLY A 16 -2.77 17.05 4.87
N CYS A 17 -3.15 18.10 4.15
CA CYS A 17 -2.40 18.63 3.03
C CYS A 17 -2.22 20.14 3.14
N LEU A 18 -1.14 20.64 2.55
CA LEU A 18 -0.84 22.06 2.39
C LEU A 18 -0.74 22.37 0.90
N CYS A 19 -1.46 23.38 0.44
CA CYS A 19 -1.33 23.90 -0.92
C CYS A 19 -0.64 25.26 -0.87
N SER A 20 0.52 25.38 -1.51
CA SER A 20 1.27 26.62 -1.61
C SER A 20 1.38 27.05 -3.09
N PRO A 21 1.13 28.32 -3.43
CA PRO A 21 1.26 28.82 -4.80
C PRO A 21 2.63 28.55 -5.45
N HIS A 22 3.70 28.47 -4.65
CA HIS A 22 5.07 28.29 -5.14
C HIS A 22 5.62 26.87 -5.00
N HIS A 23 5.02 26.05 -4.12
CA HIS A 23 5.52 24.70 -3.81
C HIS A 23 4.52 23.59 -4.14
N GLY A 24 3.38 23.92 -4.74
CA GLY A 24 2.34 22.96 -5.09
C GLY A 24 1.67 22.34 -3.86
N ILE A 25 1.27 21.07 -3.98
CA ILE A 25 0.57 20.33 -2.94
C ILE A 25 1.59 19.49 -2.15
N SER A 26 1.61 19.65 -0.83
CA SER A 26 2.34 18.81 0.12
C SER A 26 1.36 18.03 0.99
N ILE A 27 1.66 16.78 1.30
CA ILE A 27 0.81 15.91 2.13
C ILE A 27 1.60 15.54 3.39
N SER A 28 1.00 15.75 4.56
CA SER A 28 1.54 15.30 5.84
C SER A 28 0.92 13.95 6.20
N MET A 29 1.74 12.96 6.49
CA MET A 29 1.32 11.58 6.76
C MET A 29 2.18 10.90 7.80
N GLU A 30 1.68 9.78 8.32
CA GLU A 30 2.40 8.90 9.23
C GLU A 30 3.72 8.44 8.60
N TYR A 31 4.81 8.59 9.36
CA TYR A 31 6.11 8.11 8.94
C TYR A 31 6.25 6.62 9.22
N VAL A 32 6.55 5.84 8.18
CA VAL A 32 6.87 4.41 8.28
C VAL A 32 8.19 4.15 7.56
N SER A 33 9.15 3.60 8.28
CA SER A 33 10.57 3.63 7.89
C SER A 33 11.00 2.57 6.88
N LYS A 34 10.15 1.57 6.56
CA LYS A 34 10.49 0.45 5.69
C LYS A 34 9.32 0.05 4.80
N SER A 35 9.60 -0.33 3.55
CA SER A 35 8.64 -0.96 2.65
C SER A 35 8.75 -2.48 2.68
N LEU A 36 7.71 -3.17 2.24
CA LEU A 36 7.69 -4.63 2.13
C LEU A 36 8.68 -5.10 1.05
N LEU A 37 8.79 -4.39 -0.08
CA LEU A 37 9.79 -4.70 -1.11
C LEU A 37 11.22 -4.61 -0.55
N THR A 38 11.56 -3.51 0.13
CA THR A 38 12.90 -3.37 0.74
C THR A 38 13.15 -4.39 1.84
N ALA A 39 12.10 -4.79 2.56
CA ALA A 39 12.16 -5.86 3.55
C ALA A 39 12.31 -7.25 2.90
N ALA A 40 11.85 -7.46 1.67
CA ALA A 40 11.83 -8.75 0.98
C ALA A 40 13.03 -9.02 0.07
N PHE A 41 13.57 -7.99 -0.61
CA PHE A 41 14.51 -8.16 -1.73
C PHE A 41 15.90 -7.52 -1.53
N ALA A 42 16.22 -6.97 -0.35
CA ALA A 42 17.55 -6.43 -0.07
C ALA A 42 18.60 -7.54 0.15
N ASN A 43 19.33 -7.89 -0.90
CA ASN A 43 20.44 -8.86 -0.88
C ASN A 43 21.36 -8.69 0.35
N ASN A 44 21.52 -9.78 1.13
CA ASN A 44 22.44 -10.02 2.26
C ASN A 44 21.93 -9.97 3.72
N SER A 45 20.64 -9.81 4.01
CA SER A 45 19.98 -10.26 5.28
C SER A 45 18.60 -9.63 5.35
N THR A 46 17.62 -10.20 4.65
CA THR A 46 16.31 -9.57 4.54
C THR A 46 15.49 -9.76 5.80
N ILE A 47 14.60 -8.79 6.07
CA ILE A 47 13.54 -8.99 7.06
C ILE A 47 12.74 -10.21 6.62
N ALA A 48 12.38 -10.34 5.34
CA ALA A 48 11.66 -11.52 4.84
C ALA A 48 12.40 -12.83 5.12
N SER A 49 13.71 -12.96 4.84
CA SER A 49 14.45 -14.20 5.18
C SER A 49 14.41 -14.51 6.68
N ASN A 50 14.20 -13.50 7.54
CA ASN A 50 14.06 -13.64 8.98
C ASN A 50 12.60 -13.65 9.48
N LEU A 51 11.60 -13.46 8.60
CA LEU A 51 10.19 -13.53 8.97
C LEU A 51 9.76 -14.99 9.05
N SER A 52 9.25 -15.35 10.21
CA SER A 52 8.52 -16.60 10.39
C SER A 52 7.29 -16.64 9.48
N ILE A 53 6.82 -17.85 9.15
CA ILE A 53 5.56 -18.04 8.41
C ILE A 53 4.39 -17.32 9.09
N ARG A 54 4.38 -17.26 10.43
CA ARG A 54 3.36 -16.56 11.21
C ARG A 54 3.39 -15.06 10.95
N GLU A 55 4.57 -14.44 10.89
CA GLU A 55 4.70 -13.01 10.59
C GLU A 55 4.31 -12.71 9.14
N ARG A 56 4.68 -13.57 8.19
CA ARG A 56 4.28 -13.45 6.78
C ARG A 56 2.75 -13.50 6.63
N LEU A 57 2.09 -14.45 7.30
CA LEU A 57 0.63 -14.53 7.34
C LEU A 57 -0.01 -13.33 8.04
N HIS A 58 0.62 -12.81 9.10
CA HIS A 58 0.14 -11.59 9.75
C HIS A 58 0.20 -10.37 8.83
N ILE A 59 1.29 -10.25 8.06
CA ILE A 59 1.47 -9.21 7.05
C ILE A 59 0.41 -9.36 5.95
N ALA A 60 0.24 -10.57 5.42
CA ALA A 60 -0.80 -10.90 4.44
C ALA A 60 -2.20 -10.46 4.90
N LEU A 61 -2.59 -10.86 6.10
CA LEU A 61 -3.88 -10.51 6.68
C LEU A 61 -4.03 -8.99 6.84
N GLY A 62 -2.96 -8.31 7.26
CA GLY A 62 -2.98 -6.86 7.42
C GLY A 62 -3.13 -6.12 6.09
N MET A 63 -2.47 -6.56 5.01
CA MET A 63 -2.67 -6.02 3.67
C MET A 63 -4.14 -6.12 3.23
N THR A 64 -4.74 -7.31 3.40
CA THR A 64 -6.15 -7.54 3.07
C THR A 64 -7.07 -6.66 3.91
N LYS A 65 -6.79 -6.47 5.20
CA LYS A 65 -7.55 -5.55 6.07
C LYS A 65 -7.46 -4.10 5.60
N GLY A 66 -6.28 -3.66 5.14
CA GLY A 66 -6.09 -2.33 4.56
C GLY A 66 -6.96 -2.14 3.32
N LEU A 67 -6.83 -3.04 2.34
CA LEU A 67 -7.63 -3.01 1.11
C LEU A 67 -9.14 -3.05 1.38
N ASN A 68 -9.59 -3.94 2.25
CA ASN A 68 -10.99 -4.05 2.62
C ASN A 68 -11.54 -2.75 3.24
N LYS A 69 -10.74 -2.05 4.07
CA LYS A 69 -11.14 -0.75 4.61
C LYS A 69 -11.37 0.29 3.52
N LEU A 70 -10.57 0.30 2.45
CA LEU A 70 -10.78 1.18 1.30
C LEU A 70 -12.07 0.80 0.55
N HIS A 71 -12.28 -0.48 0.28
CA HIS A 71 -13.45 -0.96 -0.46
C HIS A 71 -14.77 -0.68 0.28
N LEU A 72 -14.77 -0.77 1.61
CA LEU A 72 -15.93 -0.44 2.44
C LEU A 72 -16.37 1.02 2.31
N VAL A 73 -15.44 1.93 1.98
CA VAL A 73 -15.73 3.35 1.70
C VAL A 73 -15.77 3.65 0.20
N GLN A 74 -15.90 2.62 -0.64
CA GLN A 74 -15.97 2.71 -2.10
C GLN A 74 -14.74 3.36 -2.75
N LEU A 75 -13.58 3.27 -2.08
CA LEU A 75 -12.30 3.72 -2.61
C LEU A 75 -11.47 2.54 -3.11
N THR A 76 -10.76 2.77 -4.21
CA THR A 76 -9.83 1.80 -4.79
C THR A 76 -8.41 2.35 -4.80
N HIS A 77 -7.43 1.47 -4.62
CA HIS A 77 -6.03 1.85 -4.63
C HIS A 77 -5.50 1.81 -6.08
N PRO A 78 -5.06 2.94 -6.65
CA PRO A 78 -4.70 3.01 -8.07
C PRO A 78 -3.37 2.33 -8.41
N ASP A 79 -2.53 2.08 -7.40
CA ASP A 79 -1.20 1.50 -7.57
C ASP A 79 -0.86 0.53 -6.42
N PHE A 80 -1.69 -0.49 -6.20
CA PHE A 80 -1.43 -1.45 -5.12
C PHE A 80 -0.35 -2.45 -5.54
N LYS A 81 0.76 -2.46 -4.81
CA LYS A 81 1.95 -3.27 -5.06
C LYS A 81 2.79 -3.40 -3.78
N PRO A 82 3.74 -4.36 -3.69
CA PRO A 82 4.54 -4.58 -2.48
C PRO A 82 5.31 -3.34 -1.99
N GLU A 83 5.79 -2.49 -2.89
CA GLU A 83 6.48 -1.24 -2.56
C GLU A 83 5.62 -0.27 -1.75
N ASN A 84 4.31 -0.32 -2.00
CA ASN A 84 3.31 0.54 -1.37
C ASN A 84 2.72 -0.10 -0.10
N VAL A 85 3.29 -1.21 0.37
CA VAL A 85 3.01 -1.78 1.68
C VAL A 85 4.17 -1.49 2.60
N LEU A 86 3.98 -0.59 3.57
CA LEU A 86 5.01 -0.22 4.54
C LEU A 86 4.90 -1.08 5.80
N LEU A 87 6.03 -1.36 6.45
CA LEU A 87 6.10 -2.18 7.66
C LEU A 87 6.48 -1.31 8.86
N SER A 88 5.50 -1.05 9.73
CA SER A 88 5.74 -0.42 11.03
C SER A 88 6.11 -1.47 12.07
N ARG A 89 7.08 -1.19 12.93
CA ARG A 89 7.49 -2.12 13.99
C ARG A 89 6.75 -1.80 15.28
N LEU A 90 6.04 -2.78 15.81
CA LEU A 90 5.31 -2.67 17.07
C LEU A 90 6.24 -2.87 18.26
N PHE A 91 5.83 -2.39 19.44
CA PHE A 91 6.58 -2.53 20.69
C PHE A 91 6.84 -4.00 21.08
N ASN A 92 5.95 -4.92 20.68
CA ASN A 92 6.11 -6.36 20.89
C ASN A 92 7.06 -7.02 19.88
N GLY A 93 7.73 -6.25 19.02
CA GLY A 93 8.68 -6.73 18.03
C GLY A 93 8.08 -7.13 16.68
N ASN A 94 6.75 -7.35 16.61
CA ASN A 94 6.05 -7.74 15.39
C ASN A 94 5.93 -6.59 14.38
N TYR A 95 5.68 -6.94 13.12
CA TYR A 95 5.40 -5.97 12.06
C TYR A 95 3.90 -5.73 11.89
N MET A 96 3.53 -4.46 11.73
CA MET A 96 2.21 -4.01 11.31
C MET A 96 2.31 -3.49 9.87
N PRO A 97 1.70 -4.18 8.88
CA PRO A 97 1.68 -3.69 7.51
C PRO A 97 0.70 -2.52 7.36
N LYS A 98 1.08 -1.53 6.57
CA LYS A 98 0.29 -0.34 6.26
C LYS A 98 0.32 -0.09 4.77
N VAL A 99 -0.84 -0.14 4.11
CA VAL A 99 -0.98 0.26 2.71
C VAL A 99 -0.80 1.78 2.62
N ALA A 100 0.06 2.21 1.70
CA ALA A 100 0.55 3.57 1.52
C ALA A 100 0.43 3.99 0.05
N ASP A 101 0.85 5.22 -0.23
CA ASP A 101 0.86 5.81 -1.59
C ASP A 101 -0.53 5.96 -2.24
N PHE A 102 -1.41 6.65 -1.52
CA PHE A 102 -2.71 7.07 -2.04
C PHE A 102 -2.63 8.30 -2.96
N GLY A 103 -1.44 8.79 -3.31
CA GLY A 103 -1.25 10.09 -3.96
C GLY A 103 -2.05 10.26 -5.25
N VAL A 104 -2.11 9.20 -6.06
CA VAL A 104 -2.90 9.17 -7.30
C VAL A 104 -4.41 9.05 -7.00
N SER A 105 -4.80 8.35 -5.94
CA SER A 105 -6.21 8.13 -5.57
C SER A 105 -6.87 9.45 -5.18
N PHE A 106 -6.17 10.26 -4.38
CA PHE A 106 -6.63 11.58 -4.00
C PHE A 106 -6.78 12.51 -5.20
N GLN A 107 -5.86 12.45 -6.17
CA GLN A 107 -5.95 13.28 -7.36
C GLN A 107 -7.17 12.94 -8.21
N LEU A 108 -7.50 11.65 -8.38
CA LEU A 108 -8.71 11.24 -9.12
C LEU A 108 -9.99 11.70 -8.43
N ILE A 109 -10.07 11.54 -7.11
CA ILE A 109 -11.23 11.95 -6.30
C ILE A 109 -11.43 13.47 -6.36
N ILE A 110 -10.36 14.24 -6.21
CA ILE A 110 -10.43 15.72 -6.14
C ILE A 110 -10.72 16.33 -7.51
N THR A 111 -10.14 15.79 -8.59
CA THR A 111 -10.20 16.43 -9.91
C THR A 111 -11.30 15.89 -10.82
N SER A 112 -11.97 14.79 -10.45
CA SER A 112 -12.87 14.04 -11.34
C SER A 112 -12.22 13.71 -12.70
N ALA A 113 -10.89 13.66 -12.74
CA ALA A 113 -10.14 13.41 -13.96
C ALA A 113 -10.30 11.95 -14.39
N LYS A 114 -10.24 11.71 -15.70
CA LYS A 114 -10.12 10.34 -16.21
C LYS A 114 -8.88 9.70 -15.63
N PHE A 115 -9.02 8.48 -15.11
CA PHE A 115 -7.88 7.67 -14.71
C PHE A 115 -7.01 7.40 -15.94
N VAL A 116 -5.77 7.90 -15.89
CA VAL A 116 -4.75 7.63 -16.90
C VAL A 116 -3.52 7.22 -16.12
N LYS A 117 -3.17 5.93 -16.16
CA LYS A 117 -1.96 5.42 -15.52
C LYS A 117 -0.76 6.04 -16.23
N LYS A 118 0.04 6.82 -15.49
CA LYS A 118 1.10 7.67 -16.06
C LYS A 118 2.39 6.90 -16.39
N SER A 119 2.55 5.69 -15.84
CA SER A 119 3.78 4.89 -15.93
C SER A 119 3.47 3.41 -16.20
N ARG A 120 4.08 2.85 -17.25
CA ARG A 120 4.08 1.40 -17.54
C ARG A 120 4.98 0.60 -16.59
N ASP A 121 5.86 1.27 -15.84
CA ASP A 121 6.86 0.65 -14.96
C ASP A 121 6.29 -0.02 -13.69
N THR A 122 4.96 -0.14 -13.58
CA THR A 122 4.22 -0.76 -12.46
C THR A 122 3.30 -1.89 -12.92
N ALA A 123 3.47 -2.36 -14.16
CA ALA A 123 2.60 -3.35 -14.78
C ALA A 123 2.71 -4.75 -14.15
N ASP A 124 3.80 -5.05 -13.43
CA ASP A 124 4.10 -6.40 -12.97
C ASP A 124 3.06 -6.96 -11.97
N TYR A 125 2.39 -6.07 -11.22
CA TYR A 125 1.34 -6.45 -10.27
C TYR A 125 -0.08 -6.11 -10.75
N ASP A 126 -0.23 -5.50 -11.93
CA ASP A 126 -1.53 -5.10 -12.45
C ASP A 126 -2.30 -6.30 -12.99
N ALA A 127 -3.60 -6.33 -12.69
CA ALA A 127 -4.51 -7.22 -13.39
C ALA A 127 -4.59 -6.84 -14.88
N PRO A 128 -4.81 -7.81 -15.79
CA PRO A 128 -4.76 -7.56 -17.23
C PRO A 128 -5.73 -6.46 -17.69
N GLU A 129 -6.90 -6.34 -17.07
CA GLU A 129 -7.86 -5.29 -17.38
C GLU A 129 -7.40 -3.88 -16.95
N VAL A 130 -6.53 -3.78 -15.95
CA VAL A 130 -5.91 -2.52 -15.54
C VAL A 130 -4.75 -2.19 -16.47
N ALA A 131 -3.89 -3.17 -16.77
CA ALA A 131 -2.70 -3.00 -17.60
C ALA A 131 -3.01 -2.74 -19.08
N VAL A 132 -3.99 -3.45 -19.65
CA VAL A 132 -4.31 -3.44 -21.09
C VAL A 132 -5.43 -2.44 -21.39
N ASP A 133 -6.52 -2.49 -20.62
CA ASP A 133 -7.71 -1.69 -20.91
C ASP A 133 -7.71 -0.32 -20.19
N ASN A 134 -6.68 -0.03 -19.37
CA ASN A 134 -6.62 1.16 -18.50
C ASN A 134 -7.87 1.33 -17.63
N LYS A 135 -8.49 0.22 -17.19
CA LYS A 135 -9.63 0.31 -16.26
C LYS A 135 -9.16 0.81 -14.91
N ILE A 136 -10.06 1.55 -14.25
CA ILE A 136 -9.88 1.95 -12.86
C ILE A 136 -9.74 0.67 -12.03
N PRO A 137 -8.73 0.56 -11.14
CA PRO A 137 -8.60 -0.60 -10.27
C PRO A 137 -9.87 -0.87 -9.49
N SER A 138 -10.20 -2.14 -9.37
CA SER A 138 -11.42 -2.66 -8.74
C SER A 138 -11.05 -3.62 -7.62
N VAL A 139 -12.04 -4.15 -6.89
CA VAL A 139 -11.80 -5.21 -5.89
C VAL A 139 -11.07 -6.40 -6.52
N ASN A 140 -11.47 -6.81 -7.72
CA ASN A 140 -10.90 -7.98 -8.40
C ASN A 140 -9.44 -7.76 -8.81
N SER A 141 -9.10 -6.55 -9.29
CA SER A 141 -7.71 -6.25 -9.66
C SER A 141 -6.80 -6.19 -8.43
N HIS A 142 -7.30 -5.76 -7.27
CA HIS A 142 -6.55 -5.84 -6.02
C HIS A 142 -6.34 -7.28 -5.57
N ILE A 143 -7.33 -8.16 -5.75
CA ILE A 143 -7.17 -9.59 -5.45
C ILE A 143 -6.06 -10.19 -6.31
N TYR A 144 -6.03 -9.86 -7.61
CA TYR A 144 -4.95 -10.27 -8.50
C TYR A 144 -3.57 -9.82 -7.98
N ALA A 145 -3.40 -8.52 -7.73
CA ALA A 145 -2.14 -7.97 -7.21
C ALA A 145 -1.73 -8.57 -5.85
N LEU A 146 -2.71 -8.85 -4.99
CA LEU A 146 -2.49 -9.51 -3.70
C LEU A 146 -1.97 -10.93 -3.89
N VAL A 147 -2.50 -11.72 -4.83
CA VAL A 147 -2.01 -13.08 -5.10
C VAL A 147 -0.54 -13.06 -5.52
N PHE A 148 -0.16 -12.15 -6.42
CA PHE A 148 1.25 -11.99 -6.82
C PHE A 148 2.13 -11.62 -5.62
N THR A 149 1.74 -10.61 -4.85
CA THR A 149 2.44 -10.19 -3.63
C THR A 149 2.59 -11.33 -2.62
N LEU A 150 1.55 -12.16 -2.45
CA LEU A 150 1.59 -13.29 -1.53
C LEU A 150 2.49 -14.42 -2.03
N SER A 151 2.56 -14.65 -3.33
CA SER A 151 3.44 -15.66 -3.91
C SER A 151 4.92 -15.36 -3.66
N GLU A 152 5.28 -14.08 -3.62
CA GLU A 152 6.63 -13.63 -3.25
C GLU A 152 6.86 -13.64 -1.73
N LEU A 153 5.80 -13.36 -0.95
CA LEU A 153 5.87 -13.29 0.50
C LEU A 153 5.80 -14.66 1.19
N LEU A 154 5.26 -15.70 0.56
CA LEU A 154 5.15 -17.03 1.14
C LEU A 154 6.24 -17.96 0.56
N PRO A 155 6.81 -18.87 1.36
CA PRO A 155 7.74 -19.86 0.83
C PRO A 155 7.05 -20.76 -0.21
N ALA A 156 7.81 -21.15 -1.23
CA ALA A 156 7.39 -22.13 -2.24
C ALA A 156 7.20 -23.54 -1.68
#